data_AF-A0A533V8J8-F1
#
_entry.id   AF-A0A533V8J8-F1
#
_cell.length_a   1.000
_cell.length_b   1.000
_cell.length_c   1.000
_cell.angle_alpha   90.00
_cell.angle_beta   90.00
_cell.angle_gamma   90.00
#
_symmetry.space_group_name_H-M   'P 1'
#
loop_
_entity.id
_entity.type
_entity.pdbx_description
1 polymer ?
#
loop_
_entity_poly.entity_id
_entity_poly.type
_entity_poly.pdbx_seq_one_letter_code
_entity_poly.pdbx_strand_id
1 'polypeptide(L)'
;MSIKEQLEGAKKVIDLEITKVTSDSSLIKNGGCASCHILFKLIETLSLNESDATDLLSETLYQDPKLNERFIEMVEKIHMKERLMGLQFSIKSRGKG
;
A
#
# COMPACT_ATOMS: atom_id res chain seq x y z
N MET A 1 -25.41 6.02 -6.98
CA MET A 1 -24.59 5.33 -5.98
C MET A 1 -24.41 6.29 -4.81
N SER A 2 -24.80 5.91 -3.60
CA SER A 2 -24.63 6.81 -2.44
C SER A 2 -23.15 6.90 -2.06
N ILE A 3 -22.71 8.05 -1.52
CA ILE A 3 -21.33 8.24 -1.02
C ILE A 3 -20.93 7.13 -0.03
N LYS A 4 -21.89 6.68 0.80
CA LYS A 4 -21.68 5.56 1.74
C LYS A 4 -21.34 4.24 1.05
N GLU A 5 -21.98 3.92 -0.07
CA GLU A 5 -21.69 2.69 -0.82
C GLU A 5 -20.28 2.74 -1.45
N GLN A 6 -19.85 3.93 -1.89
CA GLN A 6 -18.51 4.12 -2.42
C GLN A 6 -17.44 3.97 -1.32
N LEU A 7 -17.69 4.54 -0.13
CA LEU A 7 -16.81 4.38 1.04
C LEU A 7 -16.71 2.93 1.49
N GLU A 8 -17.83 2.21 1.58
CA GLU A 8 -17.81 0.79 1.93
C GLU A 8 -17.13 -0.07 0.87
N GLY A 9 -17.31 0.25 -0.41
CA GLY A 9 -16.61 -0.37 -1.52
C GLY A 9 -15.10 -0.14 -1.45
N ALA A 10 -14.69 1.13 -1.29
CA ALA A 10 -13.30 1.53 -1.16
C ALA A 10 -12.64 0.86 0.04
N LYS A 11 -13.30 0.85 1.20
CA LYS A 11 -12.81 0.18 2.40
C LYS A 11 -12.51 -1.30 2.17
N LYS A 12 -13.42 -2.02 1.50
CA LYS A 12 -13.21 -3.45 1.17
C LYS A 12 -12.03 -3.64 0.23
N VAL A 13 -11.89 -2.80 -0.79
CA VAL A 13 -10.77 -2.84 -1.73
C VAL A 13 -9.45 -2.58 -0.99
N ILE A 14 -9.38 -1.51 -0.21
CA ILE A 14 -8.18 -1.13 0.55
C ILE A 14 -7.78 -2.25 1.52
N ASP A 15 -8.71 -2.77 2.32
CA ASP A 15 -8.42 -3.85 3.28
C ASP A 15 -7.90 -5.13 2.60
N LEU A 16 -8.50 -5.50 1.48
CA LEU A 16 -8.13 -6.69 0.72
C LEU A 16 -6.74 -6.53 0.08
N GLU A 17 -6.46 -5.37 -0.50
CA GLU A 17 -5.16 -5.08 -1.12
C GLU A 17 -4.05 -4.92 -0.07
N ILE A 18 -4.31 -4.28 1.08
CA ILE A 18 -3.37 -4.26 2.21
C ILE A 18 -3.02 -5.69 2.62
N THR A 19 -4.02 -6.55 2.78
CA THR A 19 -3.81 -7.94 3.22
C THR A 19 -3.00 -8.74 2.20
N LYS A 20 -3.29 -8.55 0.90
CA LYS A 20 -2.51 -9.16 -0.19
C LYS A 20 -1.07 -8.67 -0.22
N VAL A 21 -0.84 -7.36 -0.23
CA VAL A 21 0.50 -6.77 -0.31
C VAL A 21 1.32 -7.10 0.95
N THR A 22 0.68 -7.16 2.11
CA THR A 22 1.35 -7.54 3.36
C THR A 22 1.73 -9.02 3.35
N SER A 23 0.90 -9.89 2.78
CA SER A 23 1.18 -11.33 2.67
C SER A 23 2.19 -11.64 1.55
N ASP A 24 2.07 -10.95 0.42
CA ASP A 24 2.93 -11.06 -0.74
C ASP A 24 3.42 -9.68 -1.18
N SER A 25 4.58 -9.31 -0.65
CA SER A 25 5.21 -8.03 -0.98
C SER A 25 5.76 -7.97 -2.41
N SER A 26 5.79 -9.10 -3.13
CA SER A 26 6.29 -9.17 -4.51
C SER A 26 5.30 -8.58 -5.51
N LEU A 27 4.05 -8.36 -5.09
CA LEU A 27 3.03 -7.62 -5.83
C LEU A 27 3.46 -6.18 -6.11
N ILE A 28 4.27 -5.59 -5.24
CA ILE A 28 4.88 -4.29 -5.45
C ILE A 28 6.24 -4.53 -6.10
N LYS A 29 6.40 -4.07 -7.35
CA LYS A 29 7.69 -4.11 -8.06
C LYS A 29 8.77 -3.40 -7.22
N ASN A 30 10.02 -3.84 -7.32
CA ASN A 30 11.16 -3.15 -6.66
C ASN A 30 11.16 -1.65 -6.98
N GLY A 31 11.31 -0.81 -5.96
CA GLY A 31 11.17 0.66 -6.06
C GLY A 31 9.74 1.17 -6.29
N GLY A 32 8.73 0.30 -6.21
CA GLY A 32 7.32 0.64 -6.41
C GLY A 32 6.65 1.21 -5.15
N CYS A 33 5.64 2.06 -5.35
CA CYS A 33 4.89 2.68 -4.25
C CYS A 33 3.65 1.84 -3.91
N ALA A 34 3.59 1.33 -2.67
CA ALA A 34 2.44 0.57 -2.18
C ALA A 34 1.15 1.41 -2.16
N SER A 35 1.25 2.71 -1.85
CA SER A 35 0.11 3.64 -1.88
C SER A 35 -0.45 3.81 -3.29
N CYS A 36 0.43 3.92 -4.30
CA CYS A 36 0.01 4.00 -5.69
C CYS A 36 -0.69 2.72 -6.14
N HIS A 37 -0.23 1.55 -5.70
CA HIS A 37 -0.88 0.28 -6.02
C HIS A 37 -2.35 0.24 -5.55
N ILE A 38 -2.60 0.64 -4.30
CA ILE A 38 -3.96 0.71 -3.76
C ILE A 38 -4.80 1.76 -4.50
N LEU A 39 -4.23 2.92 -4.80
CA LEU A 39 -4.91 3.98 -5.55
C LEU A 39 -5.34 3.50 -6.94
N PHE A 40 -4.42 2.86 -7.69
CA PHE A 40 -4.75 2.27 -8.99
C PHE A 40 -5.83 1.21 -8.87
N LYS A 41 -5.80 0.37 -7.82
CA LYS A 41 -6.84 -0.63 -7.61
C LYS A 41 -8.21 -0.03 -7.36
N LEU A 42 -8.27 1.09 -6.63
CA LEU A 42 -9.52 1.84 -6.41
C LEU A 42 -10.04 2.42 -7.72
N ILE A 43 -9.17 3.03 -8.53
CA ILE A 43 -9.50 3.56 -9.87
C ILE A 43 -10.08 2.46 -10.75
N GLU A 44 -9.41 1.30 -10.84
CA GLU A 44 -9.87 0.17 -11.65
C GLU A 44 -11.20 -0.42 -11.16
N THR A 45 -11.35 -0.57 -9.84
CA THR A 45 -12.49 -1.30 -9.25
C THR A 45 -13.75 -0.44 -9.21
N LEU A 46 -13.60 0.84 -8.88
CA LEU A 46 -14.72 1.78 -8.76
C LEU A 46 -14.91 2.63 -10.03
N SER A 47 -14.07 2.44 -11.05
CA SER A 47 -14.09 3.19 -12.31
C SER A 47 -14.06 4.71 -12.07
N LEU A 48 -13.21 5.15 -11.14
CA LEU A 48 -13.03 6.54 -10.73
C LEU A 48 -11.81 7.17 -11.43
N ASN A 49 -11.75 8.50 -11.47
CA ASN A 49 -10.54 9.20 -11.88
C ASN A 49 -9.50 9.23 -10.74
N GLU A 50 -8.24 9.53 -11.05
CA GLU A 50 -7.18 9.64 -10.04
C GLU A 50 -7.51 10.62 -8.91
N SER A 51 -8.08 11.79 -9.22
CA SER A 51 -8.47 12.79 -8.22
C SER A 51 -9.56 12.27 -7.29
N ASP A 52 -10.66 11.73 -7.84
CA ASP A 52 -11.76 11.16 -7.05
C ASP A 52 -11.29 9.96 -6.21
N ALA A 53 -10.46 9.08 -6.77
CA ALA A 53 -9.93 7.95 -6.04
C ALA A 53 -8.98 8.37 -4.91
N THR A 54 -8.20 9.44 -5.11
CA THR A 54 -7.31 9.98 -4.08
C THR A 54 -8.11 10.59 -2.93
N ASP A 55 -9.15 11.37 -3.27
CA ASP A 55 -10.06 11.96 -2.28
C ASP A 55 -10.79 10.86 -1.51
N LEU A 56 -11.34 9.86 -2.21
CA LEU A 56 -12.03 8.73 -1.60
C LEU A 56 -11.12 7.87 -0.73
N LEU A 57 -9.87 7.63 -1.16
CA LEU A 57 -8.87 6.93 -0.35
C LEU A 57 -8.60 7.71 0.95
N SER A 58 -8.34 9.01 0.83
CA SER A 58 -8.10 9.88 1.98
C SER A 58 -9.28 9.90 2.94
N GLU A 59 -10.51 10.05 2.41
CA GLU A 59 -11.73 10.06 3.20
C GLU A 59 -11.98 8.71 3.89
N THR A 60 -11.74 7.60 3.19
CA THR A 60 -11.91 6.24 3.75
C THR A 60 -10.92 5.98 4.89
N LEU A 61 -9.65 6.36 4.71
CA LEU A 61 -8.63 6.22 5.75
C LEU A 61 -8.90 7.16 6.93
N TYR A 62 -9.40 8.38 6.67
CA TYR A 62 -9.78 9.32 7.71
C TYR A 62 -10.96 8.83 8.56
N GLN A 63 -11.97 8.22 7.92
CA GLN A 63 -13.14 7.68 8.64
C GLN A 63 -12.84 6.37 9.40
N ASP A 64 -11.85 5.59 8.98
CA ASP A 64 -11.47 4.34 9.63
C ASP A 64 -10.00 4.37 10.10
N PRO A 65 -9.74 4.84 11.34
CA PRO A 65 -8.37 4.98 11.83
C PRO A 65 -7.62 3.65 11.94
N LYS A 66 -8.33 2.53 12.14
CA LYS A 66 -7.72 1.19 12.18
C LYS A 66 -7.23 0.77 10.80
N LEU A 67 -8.01 1.05 9.75
CA LEU A 67 -7.58 0.82 8.37
C LEU A 67 -6.40 1.73 8.03
N ASN A 68 -6.41 2.98 8.49
CA ASN A 68 -5.29 3.90 8.32
C ASN A 68 -3.99 3.39 8.96
N GLU A 69 -4.04 2.88 10.19
CA GLU A 69 -2.87 2.25 10.83
C GLU A 69 -2.34 1.07 10.01
N ARG A 70 -3.22 0.20 9.51
CA ARG A 70 -2.82 -0.94 8.67
C ARG A 70 -2.24 -0.49 7.32
N PHE A 71 -2.78 0.58 6.74
CA PHE A 71 -2.28 1.16 5.51
C PHE A 71 -0.86 1.70 5.70
N ILE A 72 -0.63 2.46 6.77
CA ILE A 72 0.70 2.98 7.14
C ILE A 72 1.68 1.81 7.36
N GLU A 73 1.29 0.79 8.13
CA GLU A 73 2.16 -0.37 8.40
C GLU A 73 2.54 -1.10 7.11
N MET A 74 1.61 -1.25 6.16
CA MET A 74 1.90 -1.85 4.85
C MET A 74 2.92 -1.01 4.07
N VAL A 75 2.72 0.31 3.97
CA VAL A 75 3.63 1.21 3.27
C VAL A 75 5.02 1.16 3.91
N GLU A 76 5.09 1.18 5.24
CA GLU A 76 6.35 1.04 5.97
C GLU A 76 7.00 -0.31 5.72
N LYS A 77 6.26 -1.42 5.76
CA LYS A 77 6.81 -2.76 5.47
C LYS A 77 7.42 -2.85 4.08
N ILE A 78 6.76 -2.28 3.06
CA ILE A 78 7.27 -2.28 1.69
C ILE A 78 8.53 -1.42 1.57
N HIS A 79 8.52 -0.19 2.11
CA HIS A 79 9.70 0.68 2.09
C HIS A 79 10.85 0.16 2.96
N MET A 80 10.57 -0.45 4.11
CA MET A 80 11.59 -0.98 5.01
C MET A 80 12.20 -2.30 4.50
N LYS A 81 11.47 -3.12 3.73
CA LYS A 81 12.05 -4.29 3.06
C LYS A 81 13.18 -3.90 2.11
N GLU A 82 13.05 -2.80 1.37
CA GLU A 82 14.16 -2.29 0.54
C GLU A 82 15.37 -1.88 1.40
N ARG A 83 15.14 -1.31 2.58
CA ARG A 83 16.23 -0.93 3.52
C ARG A 83 16.95 -2.15 4.13
N LEU A 84 16.24 -3.22 4.48
CA LEU A 84 16.85 -4.44 5.03
C LEU A 84 17.58 -5.28 3.96
N MET A 85 17.09 -5.30 2.71
CA MET A 85 17.84 -5.89 1.60
C MET A 85 19.11 -5.11 1.27
N GLY A 86 19.12 -3.77 1.42
CA GLY A 86 20.32 -2.95 1.27
C GLY A 86 21.40 -3.20 2.33
N LEU A 87 21.03 -3.68 3.53
CA LEU A 87 22.00 -4.01 4.58
C LEU A 87 22.69 -5.38 4.38
N GLN A 88 22.08 -6.29 3.62
CA GLN A 88 22.63 -7.64 3.43
C GLN A 88 23.80 -7.69 2.43
N PHE A 89 24.04 -6.61 1.67
CA PHE A 89 25.18 -6.49 0.74
C PHE A 89 26.44 -5.82 1.34
N SER A 90 26.47 -5.46 2.62
CA SER A 90 27.68 -4.96 3.28
C SER A 90 28.45 -5.98 4.12
N ILE A 91 28.12 -7.27 4.04
CA ILE A 91 28.99 -8.34 4.53
C ILE A 91 29.85 -8.85 3.36
N LYS A 92 30.52 -7.94 2.64
CA LYS A 92 31.64 -8.34 1.79
C LYS A 92 32.81 -8.59 2.72
N SER A 93 33.10 -9.87 2.97
CA SER A 93 34.25 -10.38 3.70
C SER A 93 35.48 -9.49 3.49
N ARG A 94 35.90 -8.79 4.55
CA ARG A 94 37.24 -8.22 4.65
C ARG A 94 38.20 -9.39 4.82
N GLY A 95 38.52 -10.04 3.70
CA GLY A 95 39.65 -10.95 3.58
C GLY A 95 40.88 -10.21 4.08
N LYS A 96 41.50 -10.76 5.12
CA LYS A 96 42.72 -10.25 5.73
C LYS A 96 43.83 -10.13 4.68
N GLY A 97 44.68 -9.13 4.88
CA GLY A 97 46.02 -9.09 4.29
C GLY A 97 46.95 -10.14 4.89
#